data_AF-A0A932QXK0-F1
#
_entry.id   AF-A0A932QXK0-F1
#
_cell.length_a   1.000
_cell.length_b   1.000
_cell.length_c   1.000
_cell.angle_alpha   90.00
_cell.angle_beta   90.00
_cell.angle_gamma   90.00
#
_symmetry.space_group_name_H-M   'P 1'
#
loop_
_entity.id
_entity.type
_entity.pdbx_description
1 polymer ?
#
loop_
_entity_poly.entity_id
_entity_poly.type
_entity_poly.pdbx_seq_one_letter_code
_entity_poly.pdbx_strand_id
1 'polypeptide(L)'
;MYKLNSLTTFLFAILIIAFVVFLPIVLIEALWNSTIAKTYADISIDFWQALILWLIVLVTLNILGIFKFEFAIETQESFDKELLKKKIQNLQKKTKEKPEIENKLKKDKEE
;
A
#
# COMPACT_ATOMS: atom_id res chain seq x y z
N MET A 1 -31.92 3.97 -22.56
CA MET A 1 -31.03 3.89 -21.38
C MET A 1 -30.88 2.42 -21.00
N TYR A 2 -29.73 1.81 -21.25
CA TYR A 2 -29.48 0.42 -20.85
C TYR A 2 -29.22 0.38 -19.34
N LYS A 3 -30.16 -0.18 -18.56
CA LYS A 3 -29.92 -0.50 -17.15
C LYS A 3 -29.05 -1.76 -17.11
N LEU A 4 -27.74 -1.59 -17.05
CA LEU A 4 -26.83 -2.69 -16.77
C LEU A 4 -27.11 -3.21 -15.36
N ASN A 5 -27.34 -4.51 -15.24
CA ASN A 5 -27.52 -5.16 -13.95
C ASN A 5 -26.20 -5.07 -13.16
N SER A 6 -26.25 -4.85 -11.85
CA SER A 6 -25.04 -4.65 -11.02
C SER A 6 -24.03 -5.80 -11.19
N LEU A 7 -24.54 -7.02 -11.31
CA LEU A 7 -23.74 -8.22 -11.57
C LEU A 7 -23.01 -8.18 -12.92
N THR A 8 -23.68 -7.76 -13.99
CA THR A 8 -23.06 -7.61 -15.32
C THR A 8 -22.01 -6.52 -15.34
N THR A 9 -22.21 -5.41 -14.61
CA THR A 9 -21.21 -4.34 -14.49
C THR A 9 -19.96 -4.82 -13.76
N PHE A 10 -20.13 -5.58 -12.69
CA PHE A 10 -19.01 -6.16 -11.94
C PHE A 10 -18.21 -7.18 -12.79
N LEU A 11 -18.91 -8.06 -13.51
CA LEU A 11 -18.27 -9.00 -14.45
C LEU A 11 -17.51 -8.26 -15.56
N PHE A 12 -18.08 -7.19 -16.11
CA PHE A 12 -17.40 -6.35 -17.10
C PHE A 12 -16.16 -5.68 -16.53
N ALA A 13 -16.23 -5.16 -15.30
CA ALA A 13 -15.09 -4.55 -14.64
C ALA A 13 -13.95 -5.57 -14.45
N ILE A 14 -14.25 -6.79 -14.02
CA ILE A 14 -13.26 -7.87 -13.92
C ILE A 14 -12.66 -8.19 -15.28
N LEU A 15 -13.49 -8.31 -16.33
CA LEU A 15 -13.03 -8.58 -17.69
C LEU A 15 -12.11 -7.48 -18.22
N ILE A 16 -12.46 -6.22 -17.97
CA ILE A 16 -11.64 -5.07 -18.36
C ILE A 16 -10.32 -5.08 -17.59
N ILE A 17 -10.34 -5.32 -16.28
CA ILE A 17 -9.11 -5.39 -15.46
C ILE A 17 -8.23 -6.54 -15.94
N ALA A 18 -8.80 -7.74 -16.13
CA ALA A 18 -8.09 -8.89 -16.64
C ALA A 18 -7.47 -8.59 -18.01
N PHE A 19 -8.23 -7.97 -18.91
CA PHE A 19 -7.75 -7.59 -20.24
C PHE A 19 -6.62 -6.55 -20.18
N VAL A 20 -6.77 -5.50 -19.37
CA VAL A 20 -5.77 -4.44 -19.22
C VAL A 20 -4.48 -4.96 -18.58
N VAL A 21 -4.55 -5.96 -17.71
CA VAL A 21 -3.38 -6.57 -17.08
C VAL A 21 -2.73 -7.63 -17.97
N PHE A 22 -3.52 -8.47 -18.66
CA PHE A 22 -3.00 -9.54 -19.51
C PHE A 22 -2.51 -9.08 -20.87
N LEU A 23 -3.13 -8.08 -21.48
CA LEU A 23 -2.77 -7.61 -22.80
C LEU A 23 -1.30 -7.13 -22.89
N PRO A 24 -0.77 -6.36 -21.93
CA PRO A 24 0.66 -6.01 -21.91
C PRO A 24 1.58 -7.22 -21.86
N ILE A 25 1.21 -8.27 -21.11
CA ILE A 25 2.02 -9.49 -20.97
C ILE A 25 2.11 -10.22 -22.31
N VAL A 26 0.97 -10.42 -22.97
CA VAL A 26 0.90 -11.07 -24.29
C VAL A 26 1.64 -10.23 -25.34
N LEU A 27 1.57 -8.90 -25.26
CA LEU A 27 2.32 -8.00 -26.13
C LEU A 27 3.83 -8.14 -25.94
N ILE A 28 4.30 -8.20 -24.69
CA ILE A 28 5.73 -8.40 -24.39
C ILE A 28 6.20 -9.75 -24.94
N GLU A 29 5.44 -10.81 -24.70
CA GLU A 29 5.73 -12.15 -25.21
C GLU A 29 5.80 -12.16 -26.74
N ALA A 30 4.79 -11.61 -27.42
CA ALA A 30 4.73 -11.57 -28.88
C ALA A 30 5.84 -10.71 -29.48
N LEU A 31 6.12 -9.54 -28.91
CA LEU A 31 7.18 -8.65 -29.39
C LEU A 31 8.56 -9.27 -29.19
N TRP A 32 8.80 -9.87 -28.02
CA TRP A 32 10.06 -10.53 -27.74
C TRP A 32 10.28 -11.74 -28.65
N ASN A 33 9.29 -12.63 -28.74
CA ASN A 33 9.39 -13.85 -29.54
C ASN A 33 9.42 -13.56 -31.04
N SER A 34 8.77 -12.50 -31.50
CA SER A 34 8.84 -12.09 -32.92
C SER A 34 10.13 -11.35 -33.27
N THR A 35 10.73 -10.60 -32.33
CA THR A 35 11.85 -9.70 -32.63
C THR A 35 13.18 -10.26 -32.16
N ILE A 36 13.27 -10.60 -30.87
CA ILE A 36 14.51 -11.08 -30.23
C ILE A 36 14.72 -12.56 -30.55
N ALA A 37 13.72 -13.42 -30.32
CA ALA A 37 13.89 -14.86 -30.48
C ALA A 37 14.15 -15.29 -31.94
N LYS A 38 13.63 -14.55 -32.92
CA LYS A 38 13.97 -14.77 -34.35
C LYS A 38 15.38 -14.33 -34.71
N THR A 39 15.92 -13.34 -34.01
CA THR A 39 17.25 -12.76 -34.28
C THR A 39 18.35 -13.49 -33.51
N TYR A 40 18.04 -13.94 -32.30
CA TYR A 40 18.90 -14.68 -31.41
C TYR A 40 18.19 -16.01 -31.13
N ALA A 41 18.48 -17.00 -31.96
CA ALA A 41 17.70 -18.21 -32.23
C ALA A 41 17.35 -19.13 -31.04
N ASP A 42 17.59 -18.73 -29.79
CA ASP A 42 17.33 -19.55 -28.59
C ASP A 42 16.82 -18.76 -27.37
N ILE A 43 16.53 -17.45 -27.50
CA ILE A 43 16.03 -16.64 -26.38
C ILE A 43 14.54 -16.33 -26.59
N SER A 44 13.72 -17.38 -26.68
CA SER A 44 12.27 -17.24 -26.58
C SER A 44 11.86 -17.14 -25.12
N ILE A 45 10.89 -16.27 -24.84
CA ILE A 45 10.29 -16.17 -23.52
C ILE A 45 8.92 -16.82 -23.49
N ASP A 46 8.61 -17.48 -22.38
CA ASP A 46 7.26 -17.97 -22.08
C ASP A 46 6.42 -16.91 -21.36
N PHE A 47 5.15 -17.23 -21.16
CA PHE A 47 4.19 -16.35 -20.47
C PHE A 47 4.65 -15.93 -19.07
N TRP A 48 5.29 -16.83 -18.30
CA TRP A 48 5.75 -16.53 -16.95
C TRP A 48 6.92 -15.56 -16.94
N GLN A 49 7.84 -15.71 -17.89
CA GLN A 49 8.96 -14.80 -18.11
C GLN A 49 8.47 -13.43 -18.58
N ALA A 50 7.48 -13.38 -19.47
CA ALA A 50 6.83 -12.13 -19.88
C ALA A 50 6.11 -11.43 -18.71
N LEU A 51 5.48 -12.19 -17.82
CA LEU A 51 4.84 -11.65 -16.60
C LEU A 51 5.87 -11.05 -15.63
N ILE A 52 7.03 -11.69 -15.46
CA ILE A 52 8.13 -11.12 -14.65
C ILE A 52 8.65 -9.82 -15.28
N LEU A 53 8.83 -9.79 -16.60
CA LEU A 53 9.23 -8.59 -17.33
C LEU A 53 8.21 -7.45 -17.14
N TRP A 54 6.93 -7.78 -17.21
CA TRP A 54 5.87 -6.80 -16.98
C TRP A 54 5.88 -6.24 -15.56
N LEU A 55 6.12 -7.08 -14.54
CA LEU A 55 6.31 -6.63 -13.16
C LEU A 55 7.49 -5.65 -13.02
N ILE A 56 8.62 -5.90 -13.69
CA ILE A 56 9.78 -5.00 -13.70
C ILE A 56 9.41 -3.65 -14.31
N VAL A 57 8.65 -3.65 -15.41
CA VAL A 57 8.15 -2.43 -16.05
C VAL A 57 7.24 -1.66 -15.08
N LEU A 58 6.31 -2.32 -14.39
CA LEU A 58 5.43 -1.70 -13.40
C LEU A 58 6.21 -1.06 -12.23
N VAL A 59 7.21 -1.77 -11.69
CA VAL A 59 8.07 -1.24 -10.62
C VAL A 59 8.85 -0.02 -11.12
N THR A 60 9.39 -0.08 -12.33
CA THR A 60 10.15 1.03 -12.91
C THR A 60 9.26 2.26 -13.15
N LEU A 61 8.06 2.07 -13.68
CA LEU A 61 7.09 3.15 -13.87
C LEU A 61 6.62 3.77 -12.54
N ASN A 62 6.56 2.97 -11.47
CA ASN A 62 6.29 3.45 -10.13
C ASN A 62 7.44 4.31 -9.57
N ILE A 63 8.70 3.86 -9.73
CA ILE A 63 9.90 4.62 -9.32
C ILE A 63 10.03 5.93 -10.10
N LEU A 64 9.73 5.93 -11.40
CA LEU A 64 9.74 7.12 -12.26
C LEU A 64 8.60 8.11 -11.95
N GLY A 65 7.66 7.74 -11.07
CA GLY A 65 6.56 8.61 -10.66
C GLY A 65 5.45 8.78 -11.70
N ILE A 66 5.46 7.98 -12.77
CA ILE A 66 4.39 7.95 -13.79
C ILE A 66 3.10 7.41 -13.19
N PHE A 67 3.23 6.37 -12.35
CA PHE A 67 2.16 5.87 -11.50
C PHE A 67 2.48 6.20 -10.04
N LYS A 68 1.87 7.27 -9.53
CA LYS A 68 1.69 7.43 -8.09
C LYS A 68 0.62 6.42 -7.66
N PHE A 69 1.05 5.20 -7.35
CA PHE A 69 0.25 4.36 -6.47
C PHE A 69 0.26 5.04 -5.11
N GLU A 70 -0.71 5.93 -4.87
CA GLU A 70 -1.16 6.19 -3.52
C GLU A 70 -1.72 4.87 -3.02
N PHE A 71 -0.84 4.03 -2.47
CA PHE A 71 -1.27 3.07 -1.50
C PHE A 71 -1.88 3.90 -0.38
N ALA A 72 -3.22 4.03 -0.42
CA ALA A 72 -4.00 4.20 0.79
C ALA A 72 -3.79 2.91 1.60
N ILE A 73 -2.59 2.76 2.16
CA ILE A 73 -2.45 2.03 3.39
C ILE A 73 -3.32 2.88 4.30
N GLU A 74 -4.55 2.43 4.52
CA GLU A 74 -5.34 2.84 5.66
C GLU A 74 -4.60 2.27 6.88
N THR A 75 -3.40 2.80 7.13
CA THR A 75 -2.79 2.68 8.43
C THR A 75 -3.83 3.30 9.34
N GLN A 76 -4.31 2.52 10.31
CA GLN A 76 -4.99 3.01 11.50
C GLN A 76 -4.12 4.00 12.30
N GLU A 77 -3.22 4.76 11.67
CA GLU A 77 -2.44 5.85 12.25
C GLU A 77 -3.22 7.16 12.33
N SER A 78 -4.40 7.24 11.69
CA SER A 78 -5.37 8.31 11.99
C SER A 78 -6.09 8.06 13.32
N PHE A 79 -6.04 6.84 13.86
CA PHE A 79 -6.39 6.60 15.24
C PHE A 79 -5.27 7.13 16.14
N ASP A 80 -5.65 8.16 16.92
CA ASP A 80 -5.08 8.48 18.21
C ASP A 80 -3.84 9.35 18.29
N LYS A 81 -3.50 10.20 17.29
CA LYS A 81 -2.59 11.32 17.60
C LYS A 81 -3.19 12.26 18.67
N GLU A 82 -4.50 12.52 18.61
CA GLU A 82 -5.20 13.30 19.64
C GLU A 82 -5.41 12.53 20.95
N LEU A 83 -5.70 11.23 20.87
CA LEU A 83 -5.95 10.39 22.04
C LEU A 83 -4.65 10.04 22.77
N LEU A 84 -3.54 9.78 22.07
CA LEU A 84 -2.19 9.69 22.66
C LEU A 84 -1.77 11.02 23.27
N LYS A 85 -2.03 12.16 22.62
CA LYS A 85 -1.72 13.47 23.19
C LYS A 85 -2.51 13.73 24.49
N LYS A 86 -3.79 13.36 24.53
CA LYS A 86 -4.61 13.39 25.75
C LYS A 86 -4.09 12.42 26.82
N LYS A 87 -3.68 11.21 26.45
CA LYS A 87 -3.16 10.19 27.40
C LYS A 87 -1.81 10.60 27.98
N ILE A 88 -0.91 11.17 27.17
CA ILE A 88 0.39 11.71 27.60
C ILE A 88 0.20 12.93 28.51
N GLN A 89 -0.70 13.86 28.17
CA GLN A 89 -1.02 14.99 29.05
C GLN A 89 -1.61 14.54 30.40
N ASN A 90 -2.50 13.54 30.40
CA ASN A 90 -3.06 13.00 31.63
C ASN A 90 -2.02 12.26 32.49
N LEU A 91 -1.06 11.57 31.87
CA LEU A 91 0.06 10.95 32.57
C LEU A 91 1.02 12.01 33.15
N GLN A 92 1.33 13.08 32.41
CA GLN A 92 2.14 14.19 32.92
C GLN A 92 1.46 14.95 34.07
N LYS A 93 0.13 15.12 34.03
CA LYS A 93 -0.64 15.69 35.15
C LYS A 93 -0.60 14.79 36.39
N LYS A 94 -0.83 13.48 36.24
CA LYS A 94 -0.73 12.52 37.36
C LYS A 94 0.67 12.42 37.95
N THR A 95 1.73 12.56 37.14
CA THR A 95 3.11 12.53 37.64
C THR A 95 3.48 13.82 38.40
N LYS A 96 2.86 14.96 38.08
CA LYS A 96 3.09 16.24 38.79
C LYS A 96 2.35 16.35 40.13
N GLU A 97 1.33 15.53 40.39
CA GLU A 97 0.64 15.50 41.69
C GLU A 97 1.33 14.57 42.72
N LYS A 98 2.23 13.68 42.28
CA LYS A 98 2.91 12.74 43.20
C LYS A 98 4.06 13.31 44.06
N PRO A 99 4.79 14.39 43.72
CA PRO A 99 5.82 14.91 44.60
C PRO A 99 5.27 15.80 45.73
N GLU A 100 4.04 16.29 45.64
CA GLU A 100 3.46 17.14 46.71
C GLU A 100 2.92 16.34 47.90
N ILE A 101 2.53 15.08 47.70
CA ILE A 101 2.00 14.23 48.77
C ILE A 101 3.13 13.67 49.64
N GLU A 102 4.31 13.40 49.06
CA GLU A 102 5.45 12.85 49.79
C GLU A 102 6.13 13.89 50.71
N ASN A 103 6.04 15.18 50.36
CA ASN A 103 6.54 16.27 51.21
C ASN A 103 5.57 16.66 52.34
N LYS A 104 4.26 16.38 52.22
CA LYS A 104 3.30 16.59 53.32
C LYS A 104 3.39 15.47 54.38
N LEU A 105 3.64 14.23 53.98
CA LEU A 105 3.76 13.09 54.90
C LEU A 105 5.03 13.09 55.77
N LYS A 106 6.05 13.87 55.40
CA LYS A 106 7.26 14.05 56.23
C LYS A 106 7.13 15.16 57.27
N LYS A 107 6.25 16.14 57.06
CA LYS A 107 6.04 17.24 58.02
C LYS A 107 5.17 16.84 59.21
N ASP A 108 4.25 15.91 59.03
CA ASP A 108 3.37 15.43 60.12
C ASP A 108 4.01 14.36 61.03
N LYS A 109 5.30 14.03 60.84
CA LYS A 109 6.04 13.09 61.69
C LYS A 109 7.08 13.77 62.59
N GLU A 110 7.22 15.09 62.52
CA GLU A 110 8.17 15.88 63.32
C GLU A 110 7.47 16.88 64.27
N GLU A 111 6.15 16.81 64.44
CA GLU A 111 5.41 17.46 65.54
C GLU A 111 4.94 16.44 66.59
#